data_AF-A0A061EL40-F1
#
_entry.id   AF-A0A061EL40-F1
#
_cell.length_a   1.000
_cell.length_b   1.000
_cell.length_c   1.000
_cell.angle_alpha   90.00
_cell.angle_beta   90.00
_cell.angle_gamma   90.00
#
_symmetry.space_group_name_H-M   'P 1'
#
loop_
_entity.id
_entity.type
_entity.pdbx_description
1 polymer ?
#
loop_
_entity_poly.entity_id
_entity_poly.type
_entity_poly.pdbx_seq_one_letter_code
_entity_poly.pdbx_strand_id
1 'polypeptide(L)'
;MADAAPPSKSRDLDKLLLRPGNLVGPSFEPGVQLRDDLQEYAKVLVVGAGGLGCELLKDLALSGFKNLEVIDMDRIEVTNLNRQFLFRLEDVGKPKAEVAAKRVMERVSGVNIVPHFCRIEDKDIEFYSDFNIIALGLDSIEARSYINAVACSFLEYDSDDNPREETMKPMVDGGTEGFKGHARVIVPGVTPCFECTIWLFPPQVKFPLCTLAETPRNAAHCIEYAHLIKWDEVHSGKAFDPDNPDHMKWVYDEAVKRAELFGIQGVTYSLTQGVVKNIIPAIASTNAIISAACALETLKIASGCSKTLSNYLTYNGVEGLHTKVTEFVKDKDCLVCGPGVLVELDTTVTLQKFIDMLEEHPKLLMSKASITYRGKNLYMQAPPVLEEMTRSNLSLPLYDLMDKVPKDILHVTGTINKDNKKSSGLRKLRVIFKGIDGVTDMDMAGGA
;
A
#
# COMPACT_ATOMS: atom_id res chain seq x y z
N MET A 1 10.38 -53.43 13.79
CA MET A 1 10.84 -52.04 13.61
C MET A 1 9.83 -51.39 12.68
N ALA A 2 8.96 -50.53 13.23
CA ALA A 2 7.95 -49.86 12.42
C ALA A 2 8.65 -48.82 11.55
N ASP A 3 8.47 -48.93 10.23
CA ASP A 3 8.81 -47.88 9.27
C ASP A 3 8.08 -46.61 9.67
N ALA A 4 8.78 -45.68 10.32
CA ALA A 4 8.28 -44.34 10.53
C ALA A 4 8.24 -43.68 9.15
N ALA A 5 7.03 -43.49 8.62
CA ALA A 5 6.81 -42.70 7.42
C ALA A 5 7.63 -41.39 7.53
N PRO A 6 8.30 -40.95 6.46
CA PRO A 6 9.08 -39.71 6.50
C PRO A 6 8.18 -38.58 7.02
N PRO A 7 8.69 -37.72 7.92
CA PRO A 7 7.87 -36.68 8.52
C PRO A 7 7.24 -35.82 7.42
N SER A 8 5.92 -35.60 7.51
CA SER A 8 5.18 -34.78 6.56
C SER A 8 5.88 -33.44 6.35
N LYS A 9 5.97 -32.97 5.09
CA LYS A 9 6.49 -31.62 4.77
C LYS A 9 5.75 -30.52 5.53
N SER A 10 4.48 -30.76 5.88
CA SER A 10 3.63 -29.85 6.64
C SER A 10 3.72 -30.03 8.16
N ARG A 11 4.62 -30.85 8.71
CA ARG A 11 4.65 -31.23 10.14
C ARG A 11 4.52 -30.03 11.09
N ASP A 12 5.24 -28.95 10.82
CA ASP A 12 5.25 -27.80 11.73
C ASP A 12 3.99 -26.93 11.59
N LEU A 13 3.40 -26.87 10.39
CA LEU A 13 2.07 -26.32 10.18
C LEU A 13 0.98 -27.19 10.82
N ASP A 14 1.10 -28.51 10.72
CA ASP A 14 0.14 -29.47 11.28
C ASP A 14 0.05 -29.34 12.80
N LYS A 15 1.15 -28.99 13.48
CA LYS A 15 1.14 -28.72 14.93
C LYS A 15 0.29 -27.51 15.30
N LEU A 16 0.15 -26.54 14.40
CA LEU A 16 -0.65 -25.33 14.61
C LEU A 16 -2.11 -25.55 14.20
N LEU A 17 -2.37 -26.28 13.10
CA LEU A 17 -3.70 -26.35 12.51
C LEU A 17 -4.51 -27.58 12.91
N LEU A 18 -3.88 -28.68 13.33
CA LEU A 18 -4.60 -29.93 13.67
C LEU A 18 -4.81 -30.12 15.18
N ARG A 19 -4.37 -29.16 16.01
CA ARG A 19 -4.41 -29.28 17.46
C ARG A 19 -5.24 -28.15 18.09
N PRO A 20 -6.07 -28.46 19.09
CA PRO A 20 -6.73 -27.42 19.87
C PRO A 20 -5.69 -26.62 20.68
N GLY A 21 -6.05 -25.39 21.03
CA GLY A 21 -5.22 -24.50 21.84
C GLY A 21 -6.03 -23.52 22.65
N ASN A 22 -5.41 -22.95 23.70
CA ASN A 22 -6.07 -22.00 24.60
C ASN A 22 -5.98 -20.54 24.12
N LEU A 23 -5.16 -20.28 23.09
CA LEU A 23 -4.84 -18.94 22.57
C LEU A 23 -5.15 -18.86 21.08
N VAL A 24 -6.35 -19.30 20.71
CA VAL A 24 -6.86 -19.39 19.33
C VAL A 24 -7.94 -18.34 19.07
N GLY A 25 -8.26 -18.11 17.80
CA GLY A 25 -9.39 -17.28 17.38
C GLY A 25 -10.73 -17.96 17.70
N PRO A 26 -11.83 -17.19 17.79
CA PRO A 26 -13.15 -17.72 18.15
C PRO A 26 -13.72 -18.72 17.13
N SER A 27 -13.31 -18.61 15.87
CA SER A 27 -13.73 -19.47 14.75
C SER A 27 -12.73 -20.60 14.44
N PHE A 28 -11.74 -20.84 15.29
CA PHE A 28 -10.72 -21.86 15.03
C PHE A 28 -11.24 -23.26 15.28
N GLU A 29 -11.38 -24.04 14.22
CA GLU A 29 -11.66 -25.47 14.30
C GLU A 29 -10.45 -26.27 13.80
N PRO A 30 -9.70 -26.94 14.70
CA PRO A 30 -8.50 -27.65 14.31
C PRO A 30 -8.83 -28.89 13.49
N GLY A 31 -8.15 -29.09 12.37
CA GLY A 31 -8.37 -30.25 11.54
C GLY A 31 -7.53 -30.27 10.27
N VAL A 32 -7.50 -31.45 9.64
CA VAL A 32 -6.89 -31.62 8.32
C VAL A 32 -7.61 -30.74 7.29
N GLN A 33 -8.93 -30.62 7.40
CA GLN A 33 -9.75 -29.79 6.52
C GLN A 33 -9.29 -28.32 6.53
N LEU A 34 -9.06 -27.71 7.70
CA LEU A 34 -8.59 -26.32 7.79
C LEU A 34 -7.26 -26.09 7.05
N ARG A 35 -6.33 -27.04 7.15
CA ARG A 35 -5.05 -26.97 6.44
C ARG A 35 -5.25 -27.11 4.93
N ASP A 36 -6.12 -28.02 4.52
CA ASP A 36 -6.38 -28.29 3.12
C ASP A 36 -7.14 -27.09 2.50
N ASP A 37 -8.09 -26.49 3.23
CA ASP A 37 -8.80 -25.26 2.84
C ASP A 37 -7.85 -24.06 2.72
N LEU A 38 -6.91 -23.89 3.67
CA LEU A 38 -5.86 -22.88 3.59
C LEU A 38 -5.03 -23.05 2.30
N GLN A 39 -4.76 -24.28 1.91
CA GLN A 39 -3.98 -24.59 0.71
C GLN A 39 -4.79 -24.44 -0.59
N GLU A 40 -6.08 -24.72 -0.56
CA GLU A 40 -6.94 -24.73 -1.74
C GLU A 40 -7.58 -23.37 -2.02
N TYR A 41 -8.07 -22.68 -0.99
CA TYR A 41 -8.93 -21.50 -1.15
C TYR A 41 -8.25 -20.18 -0.75
N ALA A 42 -7.25 -20.19 0.14
CA ALA A 42 -6.64 -18.94 0.58
C ALA A 42 -5.74 -18.35 -0.54
N LYS A 43 -6.18 -17.22 -1.11
CA LYS A 43 -5.43 -16.41 -2.07
C LYS A 43 -4.81 -15.20 -1.38
N VAL A 44 -3.49 -15.08 -1.48
CA VAL A 44 -2.74 -13.96 -0.89
C VAL A 44 -2.01 -13.16 -1.97
N LEU A 45 -2.23 -11.86 -1.98
CA LEU A 45 -1.50 -10.94 -2.84
C LEU A 45 -0.30 -10.35 -2.08
N VAL A 46 0.90 -10.50 -2.61
CA VAL A 46 2.11 -9.81 -2.14
C VAL A 46 2.35 -8.58 -3.01
N VAL A 47 2.37 -7.41 -2.40
CA VAL A 47 2.62 -6.14 -3.10
C VAL A 47 4.03 -5.68 -2.82
N GLY A 48 4.87 -5.68 -3.86
CA GLY A 48 6.31 -5.47 -3.79
C GLY A 48 7.08 -6.78 -3.71
N ALA A 49 8.12 -6.90 -4.53
CA ALA A 49 9.09 -8.00 -4.59
C ALA A 49 10.53 -7.51 -4.22
N GLY A 50 10.65 -6.30 -3.67
CA GLY A 50 11.87 -5.81 -3.02
C GLY A 50 12.20 -6.55 -1.72
N GLY A 51 13.28 -6.19 -1.02
CA GLY A 51 13.84 -6.94 0.13
C GLY A 51 12.84 -7.62 1.07
N LEU A 52 11.82 -6.90 1.54
CA LEU A 52 10.74 -7.45 2.37
C LEU A 52 9.80 -8.38 1.58
N GLY A 53 9.41 -8.03 0.36
CA GLY A 53 8.62 -8.87 -0.54
C GLY A 53 9.27 -10.22 -0.89
N CYS A 54 10.59 -10.24 -1.10
CA CYS A 54 11.35 -11.49 -1.29
C CYS A 54 11.23 -12.43 -0.07
N GLU A 55 11.36 -11.88 1.14
CA GLU A 55 11.19 -12.64 2.38
C GLU A 55 9.74 -13.11 2.55
N LEU A 56 8.75 -12.24 2.27
CA LEU A 56 7.33 -12.57 2.37
C LEU A 56 6.94 -13.72 1.47
N LEU A 57 7.37 -13.73 0.20
CA LEU A 57 7.08 -14.83 -0.72
C LEU A 57 7.63 -16.16 -0.21
N LYS A 58 8.86 -16.17 0.32
CA LYS A 58 9.45 -17.35 0.97
C LYS A 58 8.62 -17.77 2.18
N ASP A 59 8.35 -16.85 3.09
CA ASP A 59 7.70 -17.14 4.37
C ASP A 59 6.28 -17.65 4.18
N LEU A 60 5.50 -17.03 3.30
CA LEU A 60 4.13 -17.46 2.97
C LEU A 60 4.12 -18.83 2.29
N ALA A 61 4.98 -19.05 1.29
CA ALA A 61 5.07 -20.34 0.61
C ALA A 61 5.46 -21.48 1.56
N LEU A 62 6.37 -21.22 2.51
CA LEU A 62 6.77 -22.20 3.53
C LEU A 62 5.76 -22.34 4.68
N SER A 63 4.82 -21.40 4.81
CA SER A 63 3.74 -21.42 5.82
C SER A 63 2.47 -22.13 5.35
N GLY A 64 2.49 -22.72 4.15
CA GLY A 64 1.39 -23.54 3.62
C GLY A 64 0.46 -22.81 2.66
N PHE A 65 0.69 -21.54 2.35
CA PHE A 65 -0.05 -20.86 1.29
C PHE A 65 0.41 -21.36 -0.08
N LYS A 66 -0.53 -21.84 -0.90
CA LYS A 66 -0.22 -22.32 -2.25
C LYS A 66 -0.63 -21.34 -3.35
N ASN A 67 -1.64 -20.51 -3.12
CA ASN A 67 -2.14 -19.56 -4.12
C ASN A 67 -1.63 -18.16 -3.77
N LEU A 68 -0.48 -17.81 -4.34
CA LEU A 68 0.12 -16.49 -4.16
C LEU A 68 0.10 -15.74 -5.49
N GLU A 69 -0.03 -14.43 -5.41
CA GLU A 69 0.26 -13.54 -6.53
C GLU A 69 1.21 -12.44 -6.07
N VAL A 70 2.04 -11.92 -6.98
CA VAL A 70 2.99 -10.85 -6.66
C VAL A 70 2.93 -9.75 -7.69
N ILE A 71 2.81 -8.50 -7.25
CA ILE A 71 2.92 -7.30 -8.09
C ILE A 71 4.20 -6.55 -7.74
N ASP A 72 5.01 -6.23 -8.74
CA ASP A 72 6.14 -5.31 -8.61
C ASP A 72 6.44 -4.67 -9.98
N MET A 73 6.66 -3.35 -10.00
CA MET A 73 6.91 -2.59 -11.23
C MET A 73 8.39 -2.46 -11.59
N ASP A 74 9.29 -2.89 -10.70
CA ASP A 74 10.72 -2.64 -10.85
C ASP A 74 11.43 -3.79 -11.57
N ARG A 75 12.60 -3.43 -12.08
CA ARG A 75 13.60 -4.38 -12.58
C ARG A 75 14.70 -4.58 -11.55
N ILE A 76 15.40 -5.70 -11.65
CA ILE A 76 16.48 -6.07 -10.73
C ILE A 76 17.72 -5.22 -11.01
N GLU A 77 18.28 -4.64 -9.95
CA GLU A 77 19.55 -3.91 -10.00
C GLU A 77 20.65 -4.62 -9.20
N VAL A 78 21.92 -4.33 -9.52
CA VAL A 78 23.07 -4.85 -8.76
C VAL A 78 23.00 -4.47 -7.28
N THR A 79 22.51 -3.25 -6.98
CA THR A 79 22.34 -2.72 -5.62
C THR A 79 21.34 -3.52 -4.78
N ASN A 80 20.50 -4.35 -5.42
CA ASN A 80 19.48 -5.15 -4.76
C ASN A 80 20.06 -6.46 -4.19
N LEU A 81 21.15 -6.97 -4.78
CA LEU A 81 21.68 -8.32 -4.53
C LEU A 81 22.24 -8.50 -3.10
N ASN A 82 22.51 -7.42 -2.37
CA ASN A 82 22.98 -7.48 -0.98
C ASN A 82 21.89 -7.95 0.01
N ARG A 83 20.60 -7.89 -0.36
CA ARG A 83 19.47 -8.16 0.52
C ARG A 83 18.30 -8.88 -0.13
N GLN A 84 18.19 -8.87 -1.45
CA GLN A 84 17.10 -9.50 -2.21
C GLN A 84 17.57 -10.87 -2.71
N PHE A 85 17.61 -11.84 -1.79
CA PHE A 85 18.26 -13.14 -1.99
C PHE A 85 17.61 -14.03 -3.07
N LEU A 86 16.45 -13.66 -3.62
CA LEU A 86 15.85 -14.34 -4.77
C LEU A 86 16.55 -13.97 -6.08
N PHE A 87 17.33 -12.89 -6.12
CA PHE A 87 17.95 -12.40 -7.34
C PHE A 87 19.43 -12.79 -7.43
N ARG A 88 19.92 -12.98 -8.65
CA ARG A 88 21.33 -13.26 -8.96
C ARG A 88 21.86 -12.23 -9.94
N LEU A 89 23.18 -12.19 -10.10
CA LEU A 89 23.83 -11.26 -11.03
C LEU A 89 23.33 -11.43 -12.48
N GLU A 90 23.03 -12.67 -12.89
CA GLU A 90 22.44 -13.02 -14.19
C GLU A 90 20.99 -12.54 -14.39
N ASP A 91 20.33 -12.07 -13.32
CA ASP A 91 18.95 -11.61 -13.33
C ASP A 91 18.84 -10.08 -13.43
N VAL A 92 19.96 -9.34 -13.36
CA VAL A 92 19.98 -7.88 -13.46
C VAL A 92 19.30 -7.42 -14.77
N GLY A 93 18.38 -6.46 -14.64
CA GLY A 93 17.54 -5.94 -15.74
C GLY A 93 16.24 -6.70 -15.97
N LYS A 94 16.05 -7.90 -15.40
CA LYS A 94 14.78 -8.64 -15.50
C LYS A 94 13.73 -8.10 -14.52
N PRO A 95 12.42 -8.28 -14.78
CA PRO A 95 11.35 -7.93 -13.83
C PRO A 95 11.50 -8.63 -12.48
N LYS A 96 11.38 -7.89 -11.38
CA LYS A 96 11.50 -8.46 -10.02
C LYS A 96 10.40 -9.49 -9.75
N ALA A 97 9.14 -9.16 -10.05
CA ALA A 97 7.98 -10.03 -9.81
C ALA A 97 8.16 -11.42 -10.44
N GLU A 98 8.55 -11.45 -11.73
CA GLU A 98 8.72 -12.70 -12.49
C GLU A 98 9.83 -13.58 -11.93
N VAL A 99 11.01 -13.01 -11.68
CA VAL A 99 12.16 -13.76 -11.16
C VAL A 99 11.88 -14.24 -9.73
N ALA A 100 11.26 -13.40 -8.89
CA ALA A 100 10.94 -13.76 -7.51
C ALA A 100 9.96 -14.95 -7.45
N ALA A 101 8.85 -14.87 -8.21
CA ALA A 101 7.88 -15.95 -8.32
C ALA A 101 8.54 -17.24 -8.80
N LYS A 102 9.31 -17.17 -9.90
CA LYS A 102 10.02 -18.32 -10.45
C LYS A 102 10.95 -18.98 -9.43
N ARG A 103 11.79 -18.21 -8.72
CA ARG A 103 12.75 -18.78 -7.76
C ARG A 103 12.12 -19.44 -6.56
N VAL A 104 10.99 -18.91 -6.08
CA VAL A 104 10.26 -19.53 -4.98
C VAL A 104 9.59 -20.82 -5.45
N MET A 105 8.95 -20.82 -6.63
CA MET A 105 8.36 -22.04 -7.22
C MET A 105 9.39 -23.13 -7.54
N GLU A 106 10.61 -22.77 -7.96
CA GLU A 106 11.73 -23.72 -8.12
C GLU A 106 12.16 -24.35 -6.79
N ARG A 107 12.04 -23.61 -5.68
CA ARG A 107 12.54 -24.02 -4.36
C ARG A 107 11.50 -24.73 -3.50
N VAL A 108 10.24 -24.31 -3.58
CA VAL A 108 9.14 -24.76 -2.74
C VAL A 108 8.15 -25.55 -3.60
N SER A 109 8.12 -26.87 -3.42
CA SER A 109 7.23 -27.72 -4.21
C SER A 109 5.76 -27.51 -3.86
N GLY A 110 4.90 -27.29 -4.85
CA GLY A 110 3.44 -27.24 -4.69
C GLY A 110 2.87 -25.86 -4.40
N VAL A 111 3.69 -24.81 -4.38
CA VAL A 111 3.21 -23.42 -4.43
C VAL A 111 3.03 -22.97 -5.89
N ASN A 112 1.99 -22.20 -6.15
CA ASN A 112 1.74 -21.51 -7.41
C ASN A 112 1.80 -20.01 -7.17
N ILE A 113 2.70 -19.32 -7.88
CA ILE A 113 2.88 -17.87 -7.74
C ILE A 113 2.70 -17.21 -9.10
N VAL A 114 1.66 -16.38 -9.24
CA VAL A 114 1.42 -15.61 -10.47
C VAL A 114 2.10 -14.24 -10.37
N PRO A 115 3.10 -13.93 -11.22
CA PRO A 115 3.76 -12.63 -11.21
C PRO A 115 3.03 -11.61 -12.09
N HIS A 116 3.05 -10.36 -11.65
CA HIS A 116 2.54 -9.20 -12.38
C HIS A 116 3.62 -8.11 -12.42
N PHE A 117 4.22 -7.92 -13.59
CA PHE A 117 5.16 -6.84 -13.84
C PHE A 117 4.41 -5.58 -14.29
N CYS A 118 3.84 -4.87 -13.32
CA CYS A 118 3.09 -3.63 -13.54
C CYS A 118 3.05 -2.81 -12.26
N ARG A 119 2.55 -1.58 -12.36
CA ARG A 119 2.22 -0.81 -11.17
C ARG A 119 0.94 -1.33 -10.53
N ILE A 120 0.76 -1.03 -9.25
CA ILE A 120 -0.48 -1.35 -8.52
C ILE A 120 -1.67 -0.58 -9.10
N GLU A 121 -1.45 0.62 -9.61
CA GLU A 121 -2.49 1.46 -10.20
C GLU A 121 -2.92 1.01 -11.60
N ASP A 122 -2.15 0.11 -12.24
CA ASP A 122 -2.47 -0.43 -13.56
C ASP A 122 -3.49 -1.57 -13.50
N LYS A 123 -3.78 -2.09 -12.30
CA LYS A 123 -4.78 -3.14 -12.08
C LYS A 123 -6.15 -2.52 -11.80
N ASP A 124 -7.17 -3.10 -12.42
CA ASP A 124 -8.56 -2.77 -12.10
C ASP A 124 -8.86 -3.07 -10.63
N ILE A 125 -9.80 -2.34 -10.04
CA ILE A 125 -10.15 -2.55 -8.62
C ILE A 125 -10.63 -3.99 -8.43
N GLU A 126 -11.43 -4.51 -9.34
CA GLU A 126 -11.99 -5.87 -9.30
C GLU A 126 -10.92 -6.97 -9.19
N PHE A 127 -9.71 -6.76 -9.73
CA PHE A 127 -8.60 -7.70 -9.54
C PHE A 127 -8.30 -7.94 -8.05
N TYR A 128 -8.37 -6.90 -7.24
CA TYR A 128 -8.09 -6.98 -5.80
C TYR A 128 -9.20 -7.70 -5.01
N SER A 129 -10.39 -7.87 -5.60
CA SER A 129 -11.52 -8.54 -4.95
C SER A 129 -11.30 -10.04 -4.77
N ASP A 130 -10.43 -10.65 -5.58
CA ASP A 130 -10.15 -12.09 -5.56
C ASP A 130 -9.30 -12.55 -4.38
N PHE A 131 -8.62 -11.64 -3.68
CA PHE A 131 -7.70 -11.97 -2.60
C PHE A 131 -8.38 -11.99 -1.23
N ASN A 132 -8.01 -12.95 -0.39
CA ASN A 132 -8.45 -13.00 1.00
C ASN A 132 -7.59 -12.08 1.88
N ILE A 133 -6.29 -11.97 1.60
CA ILE A 133 -5.34 -11.16 2.37
C ILE A 133 -4.37 -10.48 1.42
N ILE A 134 -4.00 -9.23 1.72
CA ILE A 134 -2.98 -8.47 0.99
C ILE A 134 -1.77 -8.20 1.90
N ALA A 135 -0.60 -8.73 1.56
CA ALA A 135 0.65 -8.52 2.27
C ALA A 135 1.50 -7.45 1.59
N LEU A 136 1.87 -6.39 2.31
CA LEU A 136 2.56 -5.22 1.75
C LEU A 136 4.04 -5.22 2.12
N GLY A 137 4.89 -5.24 1.10
CA GLY A 137 6.34 -5.07 1.16
C GLY A 137 6.81 -3.80 0.44
N LEU A 138 6.02 -2.72 0.53
CA LEU A 138 6.20 -1.48 -0.20
C LEU A 138 7.30 -0.57 0.39
N ASP A 139 7.78 0.41 -0.36
CA ASP A 139 8.83 1.35 0.05
C ASP A 139 8.37 2.81 0.07
N SER A 140 7.19 3.12 -0.47
CA SER A 140 6.60 4.46 -0.46
C SER A 140 5.34 4.56 0.41
N ILE A 141 5.03 5.78 0.86
CA ILE A 141 3.81 6.09 1.61
C ILE A 141 2.63 6.13 0.64
N GLU A 142 2.85 6.63 -0.57
CA GLU A 142 1.88 6.78 -1.63
C GLU A 142 1.32 5.43 -2.07
N ALA A 143 2.18 4.43 -2.30
CA ALA A 143 1.74 3.09 -2.66
C ALA A 143 0.94 2.41 -1.53
N ARG A 144 1.36 2.60 -0.27
CA ARG A 144 0.62 2.08 0.90
C ARG A 144 -0.75 2.72 1.03
N SER A 145 -0.81 4.05 0.86
CA SER A 145 -2.06 4.82 0.88
C SER A 145 -3.01 4.35 -0.23
N TYR A 146 -2.49 4.11 -1.43
CA TYR A 146 -3.28 3.60 -2.55
C TYR A 146 -3.88 2.21 -2.24
N ILE A 147 -3.06 1.23 -1.86
CA ILE A 147 -3.56 -0.12 -1.54
C ILE A 147 -4.51 -0.10 -0.34
N ASN A 148 -4.25 0.75 0.66
CA ASN A 148 -5.17 0.90 1.77
C ASN A 148 -6.55 1.40 1.30
N ALA A 149 -6.58 2.40 0.43
CA ALA A 149 -7.82 2.91 -0.11
C ALA A 149 -8.55 1.87 -0.96
N VAL A 150 -7.83 1.08 -1.77
CA VAL A 150 -8.40 -0.04 -2.53
C VAL A 150 -9.01 -1.09 -1.60
N ALA A 151 -8.27 -1.55 -0.58
CA ALA A 151 -8.78 -2.54 0.38
C ALA A 151 -10.01 -2.02 1.15
N CYS A 152 -10.00 -0.75 1.57
CA CYS A 152 -11.14 -0.12 2.23
C CYS A 152 -12.32 0.13 1.28
N SER A 153 -12.10 0.17 -0.04
CA SER A 153 -13.19 0.36 -1.00
C SER A 153 -14.17 -0.80 -0.99
N PHE A 154 -13.70 -2.03 -0.78
CA PHE A 154 -14.56 -3.22 -0.70
C PHE A 154 -15.42 -3.27 0.57
N LEU A 155 -15.02 -2.55 1.63
CA LEU A 155 -15.67 -2.63 2.93
C LEU A 155 -17.08 -2.06 2.89
N GLU A 156 -18.09 -2.91 3.04
CA GLU A 156 -19.48 -2.52 3.18
C GLU A 156 -19.89 -2.36 4.64
N TYR A 157 -21.00 -1.65 4.85
CA TYR A 157 -21.58 -1.39 6.16
C TYR A 157 -23.03 -1.85 6.18
N ASP A 158 -23.51 -2.29 7.33
CA ASP A 158 -24.93 -2.53 7.54
C ASP A 158 -25.70 -1.22 7.81
N SER A 159 -26.99 -1.33 8.12
CA SER A 159 -27.85 -0.18 8.42
C SER A 159 -27.44 0.57 9.70
N ASP A 160 -26.69 -0.08 10.59
CA ASP A 160 -26.26 0.48 11.87
C ASP A 160 -24.80 1.00 11.79
N ASP A 161 -24.28 1.21 10.58
CA ASP A 161 -22.90 1.61 10.31
C ASP A 161 -21.84 0.65 10.90
N ASN A 162 -22.19 -0.63 11.10
CA ASN A 162 -21.22 -1.66 11.44
C ASN A 162 -20.61 -2.27 10.17
N PRO A 163 -19.29 -2.51 10.14
CA PRO A 163 -18.63 -3.08 8.98
C PRO A 163 -19.02 -4.55 8.78
N ARG A 164 -19.27 -4.94 7.52
CA ARG A 164 -19.59 -6.33 7.15
C ARG A 164 -18.34 -7.16 6.99
N GLU A 165 -18.18 -8.17 7.84
CA GLU A 165 -16.96 -9.00 7.91
C GLU A 165 -16.63 -9.69 6.57
N GLU A 166 -17.63 -10.15 5.84
CA GLU A 166 -17.48 -10.85 4.56
C GLU A 166 -16.90 -9.97 3.44
N THR A 167 -16.96 -8.65 3.59
CA THR A 167 -16.47 -7.67 2.61
C THR A 167 -15.10 -7.11 2.97
N MET A 168 -14.59 -7.43 4.16
CA MET A 168 -13.30 -6.95 4.63
C MET A 168 -12.17 -7.56 3.80
N LYS A 169 -11.18 -6.74 3.48
CA LYS A 169 -9.90 -7.17 2.90
C LYS A 169 -8.78 -6.93 3.91
N PRO A 170 -8.49 -7.90 4.79
CA PRO A 170 -7.36 -7.81 5.71
C PRO A 170 -6.05 -7.55 4.98
N MET A 171 -5.21 -6.71 5.57
CA MET A 171 -3.87 -6.44 5.10
C MET A 171 -2.85 -6.63 6.21
N VAL A 172 -1.65 -7.02 5.80
CA VAL A 172 -0.49 -7.05 6.68
C VAL A 172 0.60 -6.18 6.06
N ASP A 173 0.92 -5.05 6.70
CA ASP A 173 1.91 -4.08 6.21
C ASP A 173 3.23 -4.24 6.96
N GLY A 174 4.32 -4.42 6.22
CA GLY A 174 5.67 -4.35 6.76
C GLY A 174 6.43 -3.13 6.24
N GLY A 175 7.29 -2.56 7.08
CA GLY A 175 8.21 -1.49 6.70
C GLY A 175 9.55 -1.63 7.41
N THR A 176 10.62 -1.24 6.73
CA THR A 176 12.00 -1.39 7.22
C THR A 176 12.86 -0.19 6.86
N GLU A 177 13.69 0.24 7.80
CA GLU A 177 14.70 1.29 7.63
C GLU A 177 15.91 0.97 8.52
N GLY A 178 17.02 0.59 7.90
CA GLY A 178 18.24 0.18 8.59
C GLY A 178 17.99 -0.95 9.58
N PHE A 179 18.20 -0.68 10.87
CA PHE A 179 17.95 -1.60 11.99
C PHE A 179 16.58 -1.41 12.65
N LYS A 180 15.69 -0.65 12.04
CA LYS A 180 14.33 -0.41 12.53
C LYS A 180 13.32 -0.98 11.55
N GLY A 181 12.17 -1.38 12.07
CA GLY A 181 11.06 -1.79 11.21
C GLY A 181 9.75 -1.86 11.97
N HIS A 182 8.69 -2.13 11.22
CA HIS A 182 7.37 -2.34 11.78
C HIS A 182 6.62 -3.43 11.01
N ALA A 183 5.71 -4.10 11.71
CA ALA A 183 4.69 -4.95 11.12
C ALA A 183 3.33 -4.48 11.64
N ARG A 184 2.34 -4.35 10.76
CA ARG A 184 1.00 -3.88 11.08
C ARG A 184 -0.03 -4.86 10.56
N VAL A 185 -1.08 -5.08 11.35
CA VAL A 185 -2.29 -5.78 10.92
C VAL A 185 -3.37 -4.73 10.75
N ILE A 186 -3.93 -4.66 9.53
CA ILE A 186 -4.98 -3.74 9.16
C ILE A 186 -6.20 -4.57 8.75
N VAL A 187 -7.26 -4.53 9.54
CA VAL A 187 -8.58 -5.07 9.21
C VAL A 187 -9.50 -3.87 8.97
N PRO A 188 -9.78 -3.51 7.69
CA PRO A 188 -10.61 -2.36 7.38
C PRO A 188 -11.92 -2.34 8.16
N GLY A 189 -12.26 -1.19 8.74
CA GLY A 189 -13.48 -1.03 9.54
C GLY A 189 -13.32 -1.36 11.02
N VAL A 190 -12.39 -2.26 11.37
CA VAL A 190 -12.16 -2.76 12.75
C VAL A 190 -10.93 -2.11 13.38
N THR A 191 -9.76 -2.27 12.77
CA THR A 191 -8.50 -1.64 13.23
C THR A 191 -8.29 -0.30 12.53
N PRO A 192 -7.39 0.57 13.01
CA PRO A 192 -6.99 1.74 12.25
C PRO A 192 -6.44 1.34 10.87
N CYS A 193 -6.94 1.98 9.82
CA CYS A 193 -6.37 1.85 8.48
C CYS A 193 -5.05 2.64 8.38
N PHE A 194 -4.39 2.55 7.22
CA PHE A 194 -3.15 3.28 6.98
C PHE A 194 -3.30 4.80 7.22
N GLU A 195 -4.35 5.44 6.70
CA GLU A 195 -4.60 6.87 6.87
C GLU A 195 -4.86 7.28 8.32
N CYS A 196 -5.46 6.42 9.14
CA CYS A 196 -5.66 6.70 10.57
C CYS A 196 -4.32 6.90 11.31
N THR A 197 -3.23 6.34 10.77
CA THR A 197 -1.91 6.33 11.40
C THR A 197 -0.82 6.93 10.50
N ILE A 198 -1.20 7.68 9.46
CA ILE A 198 -0.24 8.29 8.52
C ILE A 198 0.71 9.28 9.20
N TRP A 199 0.27 9.89 10.31
CA TRP A 199 1.06 10.81 11.14
C TRP A 199 2.25 10.15 11.85
N LEU A 200 2.29 8.80 11.91
CA LEU A 200 3.46 8.07 12.44
C LEU A 200 4.67 8.13 11.51
N PHE A 201 4.45 8.43 10.22
CA PHE A 201 5.55 8.60 9.28
C PHE A 201 6.14 10.01 9.45
N PRO A 202 7.47 10.12 9.60
CA PRO A 202 8.11 11.43 9.74
C PRO A 202 7.86 12.27 8.49
N PRO A 203 7.67 13.59 8.63
CA PRO A 203 7.60 14.46 7.47
C PRO A 203 8.90 14.35 6.67
N GLN A 204 8.80 14.22 5.35
CA GLN A 204 9.98 14.26 4.49
C GLN A 204 10.74 15.57 4.72
N VAL A 205 12.05 15.45 4.96
CA VAL A 205 12.94 16.59 5.18
C VAL A 205 13.04 17.36 3.87
N LYS A 206 12.40 18.53 3.80
CA LYS A 206 12.57 19.49 2.70
C LYS A 206 13.45 20.63 3.19
N PHE A 207 14.57 20.85 2.51
CA PHE A 207 15.44 21.98 2.81
C PHE A 207 14.84 23.28 2.26
N PRO A 208 14.75 24.36 3.05
CA PRO A 208 14.29 25.65 2.53
C PRO A 208 15.20 26.18 1.42
N LEU A 209 14.61 26.71 0.33
CA LEU A 209 15.37 27.21 -0.81
C LEU A 209 16.38 28.31 -0.42
N CYS A 210 16.04 29.20 0.51
CA CYS A 210 16.98 30.22 1.02
C CYS A 210 18.19 29.60 1.73
N THR A 211 18.01 28.45 2.41
CA THR A 211 19.12 27.73 3.05
C THR A 211 20.00 27.06 1.98
N LEU A 212 19.38 26.47 0.96
CA LEU A 212 20.10 25.86 -0.14
C LEU A 212 20.89 26.89 -0.95
N ALA A 213 20.29 28.04 -1.27
CA ALA A 213 20.85 29.06 -2.15
C ALA A 213 21.87 29.99 -1.46
N GLU A 214 21.59 30.43 -0.23
CA GLU A 214 22.37 31.50 0.43
C GLU A 214 23.20 31.01 1.62
N THR A 215 22.67 30.08 2.43
CA THR A 215 23.25 29.74 3.74
C THR A 215 23.34 28.23 4.00
N PRO A 216 24.08 27.47 3.16
CA PRO A 216 24.27 26.05 3.39
C PRO A 216 25.01 25.81 4.72
N ARG A 217 24.57 24.80 5.47
CA ARG A 217 25.11 24.48 6.82
C ARG A 217 25.78 23.11 6.94
N ASN A 218 25.58 22.22 5.98
CA ASN A 218 26.07 20.85 6.01
C ASN A 218 26.23 20.33 4.57
N ALA A 219 26.90 19.18 4.42
CA ALA A 219 27.18 18.60 3.12
C ALA A 219 25.92 18.28 2.29
N ALA A 220 24.82 17.86 2.93
CA ALA A 220 23.55 17.59 2.25
C ALA A 220 22.96 18.84 1.59
N HIS A 221 23.07 20.01 2.23
CA HIS A 221 22.65 21.28 1.62
C HIS A 221 23.45 21.62 0.35
N CYS A 222 24.75 21.33 0.33
CA CYS A 222 25.60 21.55 -0.84
C CYS A 222 25.20 20.61 -2.00
N ILE A 223 24.91 19.35 -1.69
CA ILE A 223 24.46 18.35 -2.67
C ILE A 223 23.09 18.73 -3.25
N GLU A 224 22.13 19.09 -2.40
CA GLU A 224 20.78 19.47 -2.86
C GLU A 224 20.79 20.76 -3.68
N TYR A 225 21.65 21.72 -3.35
CA TYR A 225 21.84 22.88 -4.22
C TYR A 225 22.35 22.47 -5.60
N ALA A 226 23.36 21.60 -5.65
CA ALA A 226 23.92 21.15 -6.93
C ALA A 226 22.88 20.41 -7.77
N HIS A 227 22.09 19.55 -7.13
CA HIS A 227 21.03 18.76 -7.76
C HIS A 227 19.82 19.59 -8.21
N LEU A 228 19.23 20.41 -7.33
CA LEU A 228 17.94 21.06 -7.58
C LEU A 228 18.06 22.46 -8.22
N ILE A 229 19.17 23.15 -8.00
CA ILE A 229 19.34 24.54 -8.46
C ILE A 229 20.38 24.59 -9.56
N LYS A 230 21.60 24.09 -9.28
CA LYS A 230 22.72 24.26 -10.19
C LYS A 230 22.58 23.45 -11.46
N TRP A 231 21.99 22.25 -11.38
CA TRP A 231 21.75 21.40 -12.53
C TRP A 231 20.92 22.14 -13.60
N ASP A 232 19.78 22.70 -13.21
CA ASP A 232 18.86 23.40 -14.10
C ASP A 232 19.47 24.70 -14.66
N GLU A 233 20.28 25.42 -13.86
CA GLU A 233 21.03 26.60 -14.31
C GLU A 233 21.99 26.27 -15.46
N VAL A 234 22.69 25.12 -15.38
CA VAL A 234 23.78 24.77 -16.31
C VAL A 234 23.29 23.94 -17.49
N HIS A 235 22.29 23.07 -17.27
CA HIS A 235 21.82 22.09 -18.25
C HIS A 235 20.41 22.41 -18.78
N SER A 236 20.04 23.69 -18.82
CA SER A 236 18.70 24.18 -19.18
C SER A 236 17.94 23.28 -20.16
N GLY A 237 16.93 22.57 -19.66
CA GLY A 237 16.05 21.70 -20.44
C GLY A 237 16.42 20.21 -20.48
N LYS A 238 17.54 19.78 -19.90
CA LYS A 238 17.86 18.35 -19.71
C LYS A 238 17.43 17.85 -18.34
N ALA A 239 16.56 16.85 -18.31
CA ALA A 239 16.18 16.17 -17.09
C ALA A 239 17.40 15.52 -16.43
N PHE A 240 17.54 15.74 -15.12
CA PHE A 240 18.50 15.00 -14.31
C PHE A 240 18.08 13.52 -14.23
N ASP A 241 19.07 12.64 -14.29
CA ASP A 241 18.86 11.20 -14.21
C ASP A 241 19.74 10.66 -13.07
N PRO A 242 19.15 10.26 -11.93
CA PRO A 242 19.90 9.77 -10.78
C PRO A 242 20.62 8.43 -11.06
N ASP A 243 20.20 7.68 -12.08
CA ASP A 243 20.80 6.40 -12.44
C ASP A 243 21.95 6.54 -13.45
N ASN A 244 22.12 7.73 -14.03
CA ASN A 244 23.25 8.05 -14.90
C ASN A 244 24.51 8.40 -14.06
N PRO A 245 25.60 7.61 -14.17
CA PRO A 245 26.83 7.86 -13.43
C PRO A 245 27.47 9.23 -13.71
N ASP A 246 27.36 9.75 -14.93
CA ASP A 246 27.93 11.03 -15.31
C ASP A 246 27.16 12.20 -14.68
N HIS A 247 25.82 12.09 -14.62
CA HIS A 247 24.98 13.07 -13.94
C HIS A 247 25.27 13.10 -12.44
N MET A 248 25.34 11.93 -11.81
CA MET A 248 25.68 11.80 -10.39
C MET A 248 27.08 12.35 -10.07
N LYS A 249 28.06 12.07 -10.93
CA LYS A 249 29.42 12.60 -10.79
C LYS A 249 29.44 14.12 -10.90
N TRP A 250 28.70 14.69 -11.86
CA TRP A 250 28.60 16.14 -11.99
C TRP A 250 28.03 16.80 -10.73
N VAL A 251 26.95 16.23 -10.17
CA VAL A 251 26.36 16.74 -8.91
C VAL A 251 27.34 16.64 -7.76
N TYR A 252 28.09 15.53 -7.66
CA TYR A 252 29.15 15.38 -6.66
C TYR A 252 30.23 16.46 -6.82
N ASP A 253 30.79 16.64 -8.02
CA ASP A 253 31.86 17.60 -8.29
C ASP A 253 31.42 19.04 -7.95
N GLU A 254 30.18 19.39 -8.30
CA GLU A 254 29.63 20.73 -8.02
C GLU A 254 29.30 20.92 -6.53
N ALA A 255 28.83 19.87 -5.85
CA ALA A 255 28.61 19.89 -4.41
C ALA A 255 29.93 20.07 -3.64
N VAL A 256 31.04 19.46 -4.09
CA VAL A 256 32.37 19.64 -3.51
C VAL A 256 32.82 21.10 -3.62
N LYS A 257 32.73 21.70 -4.81
CA LYS A 257 33.08 23.12 -5.01
C LYS A 257 32.27 24.04 -4.09
N ARG A 258 30.96 23.78 -3.97
CA ARG A 258 30.10 24.55 -3.07
C ARG A 258 30.47 24.35 -1.62
N ALA A 259 30.79 23.12 -1.20
CA ALA A 259 31.21 22.86 0.17
C ALA A 259 32.52 23.58 0.51
N GLU A 260 33.49 23.61 -0.40
CA GLU A 260 34.74 24.37 -0.26
C GLU A 260 34.49 25.88 -0.09
N LEU A 261 33.60 26.47 -0.90
CA LEU A 261 33.25 27.91 -0.81
C LEU A 261 32.70 28.31 0.56
N PHE A 262 31.95 27.44 1.22
CA PHE A 262 31.34 27.70 2.52
C PHE A 262 32.10 27.08 3.70
N GLY A 263 33.27 26.47 3.46
CA GLY A 263 34.07 25.82 4.50
C GLY A 263 33.40 24.59 5.13
N ILE A 264 32.52 23.91 4.38
CA ILE A 264 31.77 22.73 4.81
C ILE A 264 32.55 21.47 4.42
N GLN A 265 32.69 20.54 5.35
CA GLN A 265 33.33 19.25 5.10
C GLN A 265 32.31 18.12 4.99
N GLY A 266 32.73 16.96 4.47
CA GLY A 266 31.94 15.73 4.50
C GLY A 266 31.16 15.41 3.21
N VAL A 267 31.34 16.16 2.12
CA VAL A 267 30.81 15.76 0.81
C VAL A 267 31.61 14.56 0.30
N THR A 268 30.92 13.44 0.09
CA THR A 268 31.48 12.21 -0.48
C THR A 268 30.53 11.70 -1.56
N TYR A 269 31.05 10.94 -2.54
CA TYR A 269 30.21 10.39 -3.61
C TYR A 269 29.06 9.53 -3.07
N SER A 270 29.33 8.74 -2.01
CA SER A 270 28.31 7.94 -1.32
C SER A 270 27.23 8.80 -0.67
N LEU A 271 27.60 9.90 -0.01
CA LEU A 271 26.63 10.85 0.55
C LEU A 271 25.82 11.54 -0.56
N THR A 272 26.45 11.88 -1.69
CA THR A 272 25.76 12.45 -2.85
C THR A 272 24.70 11.49 -3.39
N GLN A 273 25.04 10.21 -3.58
CA GLN A 273 24.06 9.19 -3.95
C GLN A 273 22.94 9.07 -2.91
N GLY A 274 23.29 9.06 -1.62
CA GLY A 274 22.34 8.97 -0.51
C GLY A 274 21.32 10.10 -0.49
N VAL A 275 21.78 11.34 -0.65
CA VAL A 275 20.94 12.54 -0.65
C VAL A 275 20.09 12.60 -1.93
N VAL A 276 20.71 12.49 -3.10
CA VAL A 276 20.00 12.64 -4.39
C VAL A 276 18.95 11.55 -4.59
N LYS A 277 19.29 10.29 -4.27
CA LYS A 277 18.35 9.16 -4.42
C LYS A 277 17.46 8.93 -3.20
N ASN A 278 17.59 9.74 -2.14
CA ASN A 278 16.93 9.51 -0.85
C ASN A 278 17.09 8.05 -0.36
N ILE A 279 18.32 7.52 -0.41
CA ILE A 279 18.58 6.09 -0.14
C ILE A 279 18.25 5.77 1.31
N ILE A 280 17.22 4.94 1.51
CA ILE A 280 16.89 4.34 2.79
C ILE A 280 17.81 3.12 3.00
N PRO A 281 18.63 3.06 4.06
CA PRO A 281 19.44 1.89 4.35
C PRO A 281 18.55 0.66 4.50
N ALA A 282 18.94 -0.45 3.89
CA ALA A 282 18.14 -1.68 3.92
C ALA A 282 19.03 -2.89 4.17
N ILE A 283 18.65 -3.69 5.17
CA ILE A 283 19.44 -4.80 5.70
C ILE A 283 18.60 -6.07 5.67
N ALA A 284 19.19 -7.17 5.19
CA ALA A 284 18.51 -8.46 5.08
C ALA A 284 17.93 -8.95 6.42
N SER A 285 18.66 -8.78 7.53
CA SER A 285 18.20 -9.19 8.86
C SER A 285 16.91 -8.49 9.29
N THR A 286 16.80 -7.18 9.05
CA THR A 286 15.61 -6.40 9.40
C THR A 286 14.42 -6.80 8.53
N ASN A 287 14.65 -7.01 7.23
CA ASN A 287 13.62 -7.53 6.31
C ASN A 287 13.11 -8.90 6.78
N ALA A 288 13.99 -9.81 7.16
CA ALA A 288 13.62 -11.14 7.63
C ALA A 288 12.81 -11.09 8.93
N ILE A 289 13.19 -10.25 9.90
CA ILE A 289 12.43 -10.08 11.17
C ILE A 289 11.02 -9.56 10.90
N ILE A 290 10.88 -8.52 10.07
CA ILE A 290 9.59 -7.93 9.76
C ILE A 290 8.73 -8.87 8.91
N SER A 291 9.32 -9.51 7.90
CA SER A 291 8.64 -10.52 7.09
C SER A 291 8.09 -11.66 7.93
N ALA A 292 8.88 -12.19 8.86
CA ALA A 292 8.45 -13.27 9.74
C ALA A 292 7.23 -12.86 10.59
N ALA A 293 7.21 -11.62 11.10
CA ALA A 293 6.05 -11.08 11.80
C ALA A 293 4.84 -10.98 10.87
N CYS A 294 5.01 -10.42 9.66
CA CYS A 294 3.93 -10.25 8.70
C CYS A 294 3.35 -11.59 8.20
N ALA A 295 4.19 -12.56 7.86
CA ALA A 295 3.76 -13.88 7.41
C ALA A 295 3.06 -14.67 8.52
N LEU A 296 3.53 -14.54 9.77
CA LEU A 296 2.87 -15.14 10.92
C LEU A 296 1.48 -14.55 11.14
N GLU A 297 1.32 -13.22 11.06
CA GLU A 297 0.00 -12.60 11.16
C GLU A 297 -0.91 -12.99 10.00
N THR A 298 -0.36 -13.16 8.79
CA THR A 298 -1.12 -13.66 7.63
C THR A 298 -1.67 -15.07 7.88
N LEU A 299 -0.84 -15.98 8.44
CA LEU A 299 -1.28 -17.32 8.82
C LEU A 299 -2.38 -17.27 9.91
N LYS A 300 -2.22 -16.43 10.93
CA LYS A 300 -3.22 -16.27 12.00
C LYS A 300 -4.55 -15.75 11.49
N ILE A 301 -4.54 -14.75 10.61
CA ILE A 301 -5.74 -14.20 9.98
C ILE A 301 -6.44 -15.28 9.15
N ALA A 302 -5.69 -16.01 8.32
CA ALA A 302 -6.26 -17.00 7.41
C ALA A 302 -6.83 -18.24 8.13
N SER A 303 -6.24 -18.63 9.26
CA SER A 303 -6.55 -19.91 9.91
C SER A 303 -7.24 -19.80 11.26
N GLY A 304 -7.17 -18.64 11.95
CA GLY A 304 -7.58 -18.51 13.34
C GLY A 304 -6.70 -19.27 14.35
N CYS A 305 -5.56 -19.85 13.93
CA CYS A 305 -4.73 -20.69 14.79
C CYS A 305 -4.11 -19.95 16.00
N SER A 306 -4.15 -18.63 16.00
CA SER A 306 -3.84 -17.82 17.18
C SER A 306 -4.54 -16.46 17.13
N LYS A 307 -4.50 -15.73 18.25
CA LYS A 307 -4.87 -14.32 18.28
C LYS A 307 -3.87 -13.49 17.48
N THR A 308 -4.38 -12.53 16.72
CA THR A 308 -3.56 -11.59 15.97
C THR A 308 -2.90 -10.56 16.88
N LEU A 309 -1.85 -9.93 16.36
CA LEU A 309 -1.36 -8.63 16.79
C LEU A 309 -2.51 -7.64 16.98
N SER A 310 -2.48 -6.81 18.04
CA SER A 310 -3.48 -5.75 18.26
C SER A 310 -3.61 -4.80 17.07
N ASN A 311 -2.50 -4.26 16.56
CA ASN A 311 -2.40 -3.72 15.20
C ASN A 311 -1.01 -3.24 14.80
N TYR A 312 -0.11 -2.88 15.74
CA TYR A 312 1.19 -2.31 15.38
C TYR A 312 2.35 -2.87 16.21
N LEU A 313 3.28 -3.56 15.56
CA LEU A 313 4.56 -4.00 16.12
C LEU A 313 5.69 -3.11 15.61
N THR A 314 6.53 -2.59 16.50
CA THR A 314 7.81 -1.96 16.16
C THR A 314 8.97 -2.86 16.54
N TYR A 315 10.01 -2.83 15.73
CA TYR A 315 11.32 -3.44 15.98
C TYR A 315 12.40 -2.37 15.93
N ASN A 316 13.32 -2.40 16.90
CA ASN A 316 14.52 -1.58 16.92
C ASN A 316 15.72 -2.41 17.36
N GLY A 317 16.67 -2.57 16.46
CA GLY A 317 17.93 -3.29 16.64
C GLY A 317 19.17 -2.39 16.72
N VAL A 318 19.03 -1.08 16.93
CA VAL A 318 20.19 -0.16 17.04
C VAL A 318 21.00 -0.46 18.31
N GLU A 319 20.31 -0.68 19.43
CA GLU A 319 20.90 -1.13 20.69
C GLU A 319 20.14 -2.38 21.14
N GLY A 320 20.78 -3.54 21.17
CA GLY A 320 20.13 -4.80 21.55
C GLY A 320 18.97 -5.22 20.64
N LEU A 321 17.98 -5.93 21.19
CA LEU A 321 16.76 -6.36 20.48
C LEU A 321 15.54 -5.84 21.24
N HIS A 322 14.86 -4.86 20.65
CA HIS A 322 13.65 -4.27 21.23
C HIS A 322 12.47 -4.44 20.29
N THR A 323 11.40 -5.05 20.81
CA THR A 323 10.11 -5.12 20.12
C THR A 323 9.02 -4.54 21.02
N LYS A 324 8.14 -3.70 20.46
CA LYS A 324 7.00 -3.16 21.19
C LYS A 324 5.74 -3.33 20.36
N VAL A 325 4.70 -3.87 20.98
CA VAL A 325 3.35 -3.90 20.41
C VAL A 325 2.59 -2.70 20.98
N THR A 326 1.97 -1.93 20.09
CA THR A 326 1.13 -0.78 20.43
C THR A 326 -0.21 -0.98 19.74
N GLU A 327 -1.29 -0.69 20.47
CA GLU A 327 -2.64 -0.71 19.95
C GLU A 327 -3.06 0.72 19.63
N PHE A 328 -3.14 1.04 18.35
CA PHE A 328 -3.71 2.28 17.87
C PHE A 328 -5.22 2.12 17.68
N VAL A 329 -5.95 3.23 17.80
CA VAL A 329 -7.41 3.25 17.69
C VAL A 329 -7.79 3.77 16.31
N LYS A 330 -8.82 3.15 15.72
CA LYS A 330 -9.41 3.63 14.46
C LYS A 330 -10.00 5.02 14.66
N ASP A 331 -9.67 5.92 13.73
CA ASP A 331 -10.31 7.23 13.65
C ASP A 331 -11.76 7.06 13.18
N LYS A 332 -12.71 7.55 13.97
CA LYS A 332 -14.16 7.45 13.69
C LYS A 332 -14.56 8.29 12.48
N ASP A 333 -13.85 9.39 12.25
CA ASP A 333 -14.12 10.32 11.16
C ASP A 333 -13.25 10.02 9.92
N CYS A 334 -12.60 8.85 9.88
CA CYS A 334 -11.75 8.48 8.77
C CYS A 334 -12.54 8.39 7.45
N LEU A 335 -12.18 9.25 6.50
CA LEU A 335 -12.81 9.29 5.17
C LEU A 335 -12.47 8.10 4.26
N VAL A 336 -11.59 7.20 4.71
CA VAL A 336 -11.13 6.04 3.92
C VAL A 336 -11.73 4.74 4.44
N CYS A 337 -11.62 4.46 5.74
CA CYS A 337 -12.14 3.23 6.36
C CYS A 337 -13.39 3.44 7.22
N GLY A 338 -14.07 4.57 7.03
CA GLY A 338 -15.39 4.86 7.59
C GLY A 338 -16.52 4.49 6.61
N PRO A 339 -17.79 4.62 7.03
CA PRO A 339 -18.97 4.24 6.23
C PRO A 339 -19.17 5.06 4.94
N GLY A 340 -18.32 6.05 4.70
CA GLY A 340 -18.40 6.95 3.56
C GLY A 340 -19.14 8.23 3.88
N VAL A 341 -18.85 9.27 3.09
CA VAL A 341 -19.48 10.58 3.25
C VAL A 341 -20.88 10.53 2.65
N LEU A 342 -21.88 10.87 3.45
CA LEU A 342 -23.26 10.99 2.98
C LEU A 342 -23.40 12.25 2.13
N VAL A 343 -23.96 12.09 0.92
CA VAL A 343 -24.28 13.19 0.01
C VAL A 343 -25.74 13.04 -0.43
N GLU A 344 -26.55 14.02 -0.07
CA GLU A 344 -27.95 14.08 -0.50
C GLU A 344 -28.09 14.92 -1.77
N LEU A 345 -28.79 14.40 -2.77
CA LEU A 345 -28.95 15.03 -4.07
C LEU A 345 -30.42 15.04 -4.51
N ASP A 346 -30.79 16.00 -5.33
CA ASP A 346 -32.04 15.92 -6.10
C ASP A 346 -31.85 15.00 -7.31
N THR A 347 -32.93 14.35 -7.75
CA THR A 347 -32.91 13.43 -8.91
C THR A 347 -32.50 14.11 -10.23
N THR A 348 -32.54 15.43 -10.28
CA THR A 348 -32.19 16.25 -11.46
C THR A 348 -30.73 16.68 -11.48
N VAL A 349 -29.94 16.41 -10.44
CA VAL A 349 -28.52 16.77 -10.39
C VAL A 349 -27.74 15.98 -11.44
N THR A 350 -27.07 16.68 -12.35
CA THR A 350 -26.22 16.08 -13.37
C THR A 350 -24.90 15.59 -12.81
N LEU A 351 -24.27 14.63 -13.48
CA LEU A 351 -22.95 14.13 -13.09
C LEU A 351 -21.90 15.24 -13.01
N GLN A 352 -21.92 16.23 -13.92
CA GLN A 352 -21.02 17.38 -13.86
C GLN A 352 -21.23 18.20 -12.58
N LYS A 353 -22.48 18.55 -12.26
CA LYS A 353 -22.77 19.34 -11.04
C LYS A 353 -22.35 18.58 -9.78
N PHE A 354 -22.55 17.26 -9.77
CA PHE A 354 -22.08 16.42 -8.67
C PHE A 354 -20.55 16.49 -8.52
N ILE A 355 -19.79 16.40 -9.62
CA ILE A 355 -18.32 16.55 -9.60
C ILE A 355 -17.92 17.92 -9.04
N ASP A 356 -18.57 19.00 -9.48
CA ASP A 356 -18.30 20.36 -9.00
C ASP A 356 -18.53 20.45 -7.48
N MET A 357 -19.60 19.82 -6.97
CA MET A 357 -19.88 19.74 -5.52
C MET A 357 -18.79 19.02 -4.73
N LEU A 358 -18.10 18.02 -5.30
CA LEU A 358 -17.01 17.31 -4.62
C LEU A 358 -15.76 18.17 -4.43
N GLU A 359 -15.51 19.08 -5.37
CA GLU A 359 -14.41 20.04 -5.30
C GLU A 359 -14.65 21.07 -4.19
N GLU A 360 -15.90 21.51 -4.03
CA GLU A 360 -16.31 22.49 -3.01
C GLU A 360 -16.60 21.87 -1.63
N HIS A 361 -16.79 20.54 -1.55
CA HIS A 361 -17.22 19.88 -0.32
C HIS A 361 -16.15 19.97 0.79
N PRO A 362 -16.49 20.47 2.00
CA PRO A 362 -15.52 20.85 3.03
C PRO A 362 -14.66 19.70 3.56
N LYS A 363 -15.17 18.46 3.51
CA LYS A 363 -14.41 17.26 3.92
C LYS A 363 -13.67 16.58 2.76
N LEU A 364 -14.10 16.76 1.50
CA LEU A 364 -13.59 15.97 0.38
C LEU A 364 -12.54 16.74 -0.43
N LEU A 365 -12.83 18.01 -0.77
CA LEU A 365 -11.94 18.91 -1.50
C LEU A 365 -11.23 18.21 -2.67
N MET A 366 -12.01 17.47 -3.47
CA MET A 366 -11.51 16.55 -4.48
C MET A 366 -11.70 17.13 -5.88
N SER A 367 -10.59 17.40 -6.56
CA SER A 367 -10.55 17.90 -7.94
C SER A 367 -10.27 16.77 -8.93
N LYS A 368 -10.57 16.96 -10.22
CA LYS A 368 -10.32 15.97 -11.30
C LYS A 368 -10.91 14.58 -10.99
N ALA A 369 -12.14 14.56 -10.52
CA ALA A 369 -12.80 13.35 -10.06
C ALA A 369 -13.14 12.39 -11.22
N SER A 370 -12.87 11.10 -11.03
CA SER A 370 -13.39 9.99 -11.82
C SER A 370 -14.33 9.17 -10.93
N ILE A 371 -15.49 8.77 -11.46
CA ILE A 371 -16.58 8.18 -10.71
C ILE A 371 -16.92 6.82 -11.29
N THR A 372 -16.96 5.81 -10.43
CA THR A 372 -17.34 4.44 -10.76
C THR A 372 -18.50 3.98 -9.88
N TYR A 373 -19.44 3.24 -10.49
CA TYR A 373 -20.62 2.69 -9.84
C TYR A 373 -20.81 1.23 -10.24
N ARG A 374 -20.75 0.29 -9.28
CA ARG A 374 -20.90 -1.16 -9.52
C ARG A 374 -20.03 -1.69 -10.68
N GLY A 375 -18.77 -1.27 -10.73
CA GLY A 375 -17.82 -1.61 -11.81
C GLY A 375 -18.03 -0.88 -13.13
N LYS A 376 -19.09 -0.06 -13.26
CA LYS A 376 -19.33 0.80 -14.42
C LYS A 376 -18.66 2.15 -14.24
N ASN A 377 -17.84 2.53 -15.21
CA ASN A 377 -17.24 3.86 -15.29
C ASN A 377 -18.32 4.89 -15.67
N LEU A 378 -18.79 5.67 -14.70
CA LEU A 378 -19.75 6.75 -14.97
C LEU A 378 -19.04 7.93 -15.64
N TYR A 379 -17.85 8.28 -15.15
CA TYR A 379 -16.96 9.25 -15.77
C TYR A 379 -15.50 8.99 -15.40
N MET A 380 -14.60 9.04 -16.37
CA MET A 380 -13.16 8.83 -16.17
C MET A 380 -12.37 10.03 -16.67
N GLN A 381 -11.53 10.61 -15.84
CA GLN A 381 -10.69 11.74 -16.22
C GLN A 381 -9.50 11.31 -17.10
N ALA A 382 -9.08 10.05 -16.98
CA ALA A 382 -7.97 9.44 -17.71
C ALA A 382 -8.18 7.92 -17.83
N PRO A 383 -7.57 7.24 -18.82
CA PRO A 383 -6.86 7.80 -19.98
C PRO A 383 -7.82 8.53 -20.96
N PRO A 384 -7.30 9.32 -21.93
CA PRO A 384 -8.12 10.15 -22.84
C PRO A 384 -9.22 9.38 -23.57
N VAL A 385 -8.98 8.11 -23.90
CA VAL A 385 -9.96 7.24 -24.56
C VAL A 385 -11.19 7.01 -23.66
N LEU A 386 -10.99 6.71 -22.37
CA LEU A 386 -12.09 6.53 -21.43
C LEU A 386 -12.78 7.84 -21.10
N GLU A 387 -12.04 8.94 -21.09
CA GLU A 387 -12.61 10.28 -20.92
C GLU A 387 -13.56 10.59 -22.08
N GLU A 388 -13.13 10.41 -23.33
CA GLU A 388 -13.97 10.66 -24.49
C GLU A 388 -15.22 9.77 -24.50
N MET A 389 -15.06 8.49 -24.15
CA MET A 389 -16.17 7.52 -24.07
C MET A 389 -17.19 7.84 -22.96
N THR A 390 -16.76 8.46 -21.86
CA THR A 390 -17.63 8.74 -20.71
C THR A 390 -18.08 10.19 -20.61
N ARG A 391 -17.50 11.10 -21.40
CA ARG A 391 -17.79 12.54 -21.42
C ARG A 391 -19.26 12.85 -21.66
N SER A 392 -19.96 12.08 -22.50
CA SER A 392 -21.39 12.27 -22.76
C SER A 392 -22.26 12.09 -21.50
N ASN A 393 -21.77 11.36 -20.49
CA ASN A 393 -22.49 11.13 -19.25
C ASN A 393 -22.53 12.37 -18.35
N LEU A 394 -21.61 13.33 -18.52
CA LEU A 394 -21.52 14.54 -17.68
C LEU A 394 -22.81 15.37 -17.67
N SER A 395 -23.54 15.40 -18.78
CA SER A 395 -24.82 16.11 -18.90
C SER A 395 -26.03 15.33 -18.40
N LEU A 396 -25.89 14.03 -18.09
CA LEU A 396 -26.99 13.18 -17.66
C LEU A 396 -27.21 13.28 -16.14
N PRO A 397 -28.45 13.17 -15.64
CA PRO A 397 -28.74 13.07 -14.22
C PRO A 397 -28.03 11.87 -13.59
N LEU A 398 -27.37 12.07 -12.44
CA LEU A 398 -26.68 10.99 -11.74
C LEU A 398 -27.65 9.87 -11.35
N TYR A 399 -28.89 10.23 -11.00
CA TYR A 399 -29.95 9.27 -10.68
C TYR A 399 -30.23 8.30 -11.85
N ASP A 400 -30.25 8.80 -13.09
CA ASP A 400 -30.45 7.97 -14.28
C ASP A 400 -29.23 7.09 -14.56
N LEU A 401 -28.02 7.60 -14.29
CA LEU A 401 -26.77 6.85 -14.45
C LEU A 401 -26.59 5.75 -13.39
N MET A 402 -27.23 5.91 -12.23
CA MET A 402 -27.33 4.94 -11.14
C MET A 402 -28.56 4.04 -11.27
N ASP A 403 -29.07 3.83 -12.48
CA ASP A 403 -30.21 2.96 -12.79
C ASP A 403 -31.48 3.27 -11.97
N LYS A 404 -31.66 4.55 -11.58
CA LYS A 404 -32.78 5.05 -10.77
C LYS A 404 -32.87 4.38 -9.39
N VAL A 405 -31.73 3.99 -8.84
CA VAL A 405 -31.64 3.48 -7.46
C VAL A 405 -31.67 4.68 -6.49
N PRO A 406 -32.57 4.68 -5.48
CA PRO A 406 -32.76 5.84 -4.60
C PRO A 406 -31.60 6.08 -3.62
N LYS A 407 -30.89 5.02 -3.23
CA LYS A 407 -29.68 5.10 -2.40
C LYS A 407 -28.67 4.03 -2.79
N ASP A 408 -27.42 4.42 -2.96
CA ASP A 408 -26.32 3.49 -3.17
C ASP A 408 -24.95 4.15 -2.93
N ILE A 409 -23.89 3.37 -3.10
CA ILE A 409 -22.52 3.79 -2.91
C ILE A 409 -21.84 4.10 -4.25
N LEU A 410 -21.17 5.25 -4.31
CA LEU A 410 -20.27 5.62 -5.39
C LEU A 410 -18.82 5.58 -4.92
N HIS A 411 -17.95 5.19 -5.84
CA HIS A 411 -16.51 5.27 -5.67
C HIS A 411 -15.99 6.45 -6.48
N VAL A 412 -15.27 7.35 -5.81
CA VAL A 412 -14.70 8.53 -6.45
C VAL A 412 -13.20 8.52 -6.26
N THR A 413 -12.47 8.55 -7.37
CA THR A 413 -11.02 8.79 -7.39
C THR A 413 -10.76 10.20 -7.85
N GLY A 414 -9.79 10.89 -7.28
CA GLY A 414 -9.46 12.24 -7.71
C GLY A 414 -8.21 12.78 -7.04
N THR A 415 -7.88 14.02 -7.37
CA THR A 415 -6.78 14.74 -6.74
C THR A 415 -7.28 15.46 -5.49
N ILE A 416 -6.83 15.02 -4.33
CA ILE A 416 -7.10 15.65 -3.04
C ILE A 416 -6.02 16.68 -2.77
N ASN A 417 -6.44 17.87 -2.34
CA ASN A 417 -5.54 18.94 -1.94
C ASN A 417 -5.53 19.03 -0.41
N LYS A 418 -4.49 18.47 0.24
CA LYS A 418 -4.30 18.57 1.68
C LYS A 418 -2.95 19.20 1.96
N ASP A 419 -2.92 20.30 2.72
CA ASP A 419 -1.71 21.02 3.11
C ASP A 419 -0.79 21.41 1.92
N ASN A 420 -1.37 21.93 0.83
CA ASN A 420 -0.68 22.26 -0.44
C ASN A 420 0.03 21.07 -1.13
N LYS A 421 -0.27 19.83 -0.74
CA LYS A 421 0.14 18.63 -1.47
C LYS A 421 -1.06 18.05 -2.23
N LYS A 422 -0.86 17.85 -3.53
CA LYS A 422 -1.77 17.10 -4.39
C LYS A 422 -1.42 15.61 -4.27
N SER A 423 -2.38 14.81 -3.83
CA SER A 423 -2.26 13.35 -3.87
C SER A 423 -3.47 12.75 -4.57
N SER A 424 -3.32 11.59 -5.19
CA SER A 424 -4.48 10.81 -5.60
C SER A 424 -5.19 10.30 -4.36
N GLY A 425 -6.51 10.27 -4.37
CA GLY A 425 -7.30 9.73 -3.27
C GLY A 425 -8.57 9.08 -3.79
N LEU A 426 -8.88 7.92 -3.22
CA LEU A 426 -10.12 7.20 -3.41
C LEU A 426 -11.04 7.44 -2.20
N ARG A 427 -12.31 7.73 -2.46
CA ARG A 427 -13.34 8.00 -1.45
C ARG A 427 -14.61 7.22 -1.75
N LYS A 428 -15.26 6.76 -0.69
CA LYS A 428 -16.58 6.15 -0.71
C LYS A 428 -17.63 7.21 -0.37
N LEU A 429 -18.61 7.39 -1.24
CA LEU A 429 -19.72 8.31 -1.04
C LEU A 429 -21.03 7.54 -0.97
N ARG A 430 -21.83 7.79 0.08
CA ARG A 430 -23.19 7.28 0.19
C ARG A 430 -24.11 8.32 -0.43
N VAL A 431 -24.69 8.04 -1.59
CA VAL A 431 -25.57 8.97 -2.28
C VAL A 431 -27.01 8.61 -2.00
N ILE A 432 -27.81 9.60 -1.60
CA ILE A 432 -29.26 9.47 -1.39
C ILE A 432 -29.98 10.52 -2.22
N PHE A 433 -31.01 10.11 -2.96
CA PHE A 433 -31.84 11.01 -3.76
C PHE A 433 -33.12 11.42 -3.02
N LYS A 434 -33.37 12.73 -2.95
CA LYS A 434 -34.53 13.32 -2.27
C LYS A 434 -35.83 13.06 -3.02
N GLY A 435 -36.93 12.89 -2.28
CA GLY A 435 -38.30 12.87 -2.83
C GLY A 435 -38.71 11.56 -3.51
N ILE A 436 -38.04 10.44 -3.22
CA ILE A 436 -38.42 9.10 -3.68
C ILE A 436 -38.95 8.30 -2.48
N ASP A 437 -40.19 7.82 -2.56
CA ASP A 437 -40.83 7.04 -1.51
C ASP A 437 -40.03 5.77 -1.18
N GLY A 438 -39.61 5.62 0.08
CA GLY A 438 -38.81 4.48 0.56
C GLY A 438 -37.57 4.84 1.40
N VAL A 439 -37.22 6.13 1.49
CA VAL A 439 -36.22 6.63 2.44
C VAL A 439 -36.95 7.03 3.73
N THR A 440 -37.05 6.12 4.70
CA THR A 440 -37.65 6.43 6.01
C THR A 440 -36.76 7.37 6.82
N ASP A 441 -37.35 8.42 7.40
CA ASP A 441 -36.73 9.48 8.21
C ASP A 441 -35.89 9.03 9.42
N MET A 442 -35.73 7.72 9.67
CA MET A 442 -34.88 7.20 10.77
C MET A 442 -33.38 7.17 10.43
N ASP A 443 -32.99 7.20 9.15
CA ASP A 443 -31.57 7.23 8.74
C ASP A 443 -30.94 8.64 8.86
N MET A 444 -31.74 9.65 9.24
CA MET A 444 -31.37 11.09 9.27
C MET A 444 -30.64 11.53 10.55
N ALA A 445 -30.51 10.66 11.57
CA ALA A 445 -30.08 11.05 12.92
C ALA A 445 -28.61 10.72 13.28
N GLY A 446 -27.84 10.09 12.39
CA GLY A 446 -26.48 9.63 12.70
C GLY A 446 -25.33 10.64 12.43
N GLY A 447 -25.64 11.82 11.87
CA GLY A 447 -24.63 12.77 11.41
C GLY A 447 -24.81 14.18 11.97
N ALA A 448 -24.55 14.35 13.26
CA ALA A 448 -24.30 15.67 13.87
C ALA A 448 -22.87 15.73 14.40
#